data_AF-A0A956VLN3-F1
#
_entry.id   AF-A0A956VLN3-F1
#
_cell.length_a   1.000
_cell.length_b   1.000
_cell.length_c   1.000
_cell.angle_alpha   90.00
_cell.angle_beta   90.00
_cell.angle_gamma   90.00
#
_symmetry.space_group_name_H-M   'P 1'
#
loop_
_entity.id
_entity.type
_entity.pdbx_description
1 polymer ?
#
loop_
_entity_poly.entity_id
_entity_poly.type
_entity_poly.pdbx_seq_one_letter_code
_entity_poly.pdbx_strand_id
1 'polypeptide(L)'
;MSRTIEAAGSFTRWWVRLYTAGLDGVARNERREEVASDVWEQGHDRPGRSTGVAMLGRCLAGIPADLSWRAEQARVGEAMVATVTGALAAVESAGSWMGRRGFPGLTVVVAVLAVVLGVALIATAQVNENQTIGSAIAGGILFVVAGSFMLAGQQVIVQQPRAGALMISLGVLPVGLVFFASVVIPAIALAVIIAAWRRAIVERRLHTT
;
A
#
# COMPACT_ATOMS: atom_id res chain seq x y z
N MET A 1 18.30 -0.12 -21.06
CA MET A 1 17.70 0.45 -19.84
C MET A 1 18.09 -0.44 -18.66
N SER A 2 18.26 0.09 -17.43
CA SER A 2 18.67 -0.76 -16.29
C SER A 2 17.49 -1.61 -15.81
N ARG A 3 17.71 -2.89 -15.44
CA ARG A 3 16.64 -3.81 -15.00
C ARG A 3 15.78 -3.25 -13.86
N THR A 4 16.36 -2.42 -13.00
CA THR A 4 15.63 -1.78 -11.88
C THR A 4 14.70 -0.67 -12.35
N ILE A 5 15.05 0.08 -13.42
CA ILE A 5 14.15 1.08 -14.02
C ILE A 5 12.98 0.39 -14.73
N GLU A 6 13.25 -0.70 -15.46
CA GLU A 6 12.20 -1.50 -16.11
C GLU A 6 11.22 -2.08 -15.10
N ALA A 7 11.72 -2.65 -13.99
CA ALA A 7 10.89 -3.17 -12.92
C ALA A 7 10.07 -2.07 -12.25
N ALA A 8 10.69 -0.94 -11.89
CA ALA A 8 10.00 0.19 -11.27
C ALA A 8 8.93 0.77 -12.20
N GLY A 9 9.24 1.03 -13.48
CA GLY A 9 8.27 1.54 -14.44
C GLY A 9 7.13 0.56 -14.73
N SER A 10 7.41 -0.75 -14.72
CA SER A 10 6.37 -1.77 -14.85
C SER A 10 5.44 -1.80 -13.64
N PHE A 11 6.00 -1.67 -12.44
CA PHE A 11 5.23 -1.55 -11.20
C PHE A 11 4.36 -0.29 -11.19
N THR A 12 4.92 0.88 -11.50
CA THR A 12 4.18 2.15 -11.57
C THR A 12 3.00 2.05 -12.54
N ARG A 13 3.22 1.53 -13.76
CA ARG A 13 2.13 1.32 -14.74
C ARG A 13 1.11 0.28 -14.31
N TRP A 14 1.51 -0.73 -13.53
CA TRP A 14 0.58 -1.70 -12.97
C TRP A 14 -0.28 -1.06 -11.88
N TRP A 15 0.31 -0.30 -10.97
CA TRP A 15 -0.39 0.47 -9.95
C TRP A 15 -1.41 1.43 -10.56
N VAL A 16 -1.01 2.21 -11.56
CA VAL A 16 -1.93 3.13 -12.26
C VAL A 16 -3.09 2.39 -12.89
N ARG A 17 -2.84 1.25 -13.55
CA ARG A 17 -3.92 0.44 -14.10
C ARG A 17 -4.91 -0.03 -13.05
N LEU A 18 -4.42 -0.37 -11.87
CA LEU A 18 -5.22 -0.82 -10.73
C LEU A 18 -6.06 0.33 -10.15
N TYR A 19 -5.45 1.46 -9.78
CA TYR A 19 -6.21 2.55 -9.14
C TYR A 19 -7.08 3.34 -10.12
N THR A 20 -6.87 3.23 -11.43
CA THR A 20 -7.79 3.84 -12.43
C THR A 20 -8.89 2.88 -12.90
N ALA A 21 -8.87 1.61 -12.45
CA ALA A 21 -9.89 0.63 -12.84
C ALA A 21 -11.27 1.05 -12.32
N GLY A 22 -12.26 1.13 -13.22
CA GLY A 22 -13.64 1.52 -12.90
C GLY A 22 -13.95 3.01 -13.06
N LEU A 23 -12.96 3.86 -13.36
CA LEU A 23 -13.20 5.26 -13.73
C LEU A 23 -13.75 5.40 -15.14
N ASP A 24 -14.29 6.58 -15.47
CA ASP A 24 -14.66 6.93 -16.83
C ASP A 24 -13.48 6.69 -17.81
N GLY A 25 -13.83 6.30 -19.04
CA GLY A 25 -12.85 5.93 -20.06
C GLY A 25 -11.87 7.05 -20.38
N VAL A 26 -12.32 8.30 -20.39
CA VAL A 26 -11.50 9.47 -20.72
C VAL A 26 -10.49 9.74 -19.59
N ALA A 27 -10.98 9.96 -18.36
CA ALA A 27 -10.12 10.24 -17.20
C ALA A 27 -9.11 9.12 -16.91
N ARG A 28 -9.51 7.87 -17.13
CA ARG A 28 -8.61 6.70 -17.00
C ARG A 28 -7.47 6.74 -18.01
N ASN A 29 -7.78 7.04 -19.28
CA ASN A 29 -6.79 7.00 -20.35
C ASN A 29 -5.81 8.17 -20.24
N GLU A 30 -6.32 9.39 -20.00
CA GLU A 30 -5.49 10.57 -19.78
C GLU A 30 -4.46 10.33 -18.67
N ARG A 31 -4.91 9.82 -17.51
CA ARG A 31 -4.01 9.57 -16.38
C ARG A 31 -2.98 8.48 -16.66
N ARG A 32 -3.34 7.46 -17.46
CA ARG A 32 -2.40 6.38 -17.84
C ARG A 32 -1.35 6.88 -18.82
N GLU A 33 -1.73 7.74 -19.75
CA GLU A 33 -0.83 8.34 -20.74
C GLU A 33 0.15 9.30 -20.06
N GLU A 34 -0.33 10.15 -19.15
CA GLU A 34 0.50 11.05 -18.35
C GLU A 34 1.58 10.26 -17.59
N VAL A 35 1.19 9.24 -16.81
CA VAL A 35 2.17 8.45 -16.05
C VAL A 35 3.06 7.60 -16.97
N ALA A 36 2.58 7.18 -18.13
CA ALA A 36 3.43 6.49 -19.11
C ALA A 36 4.53 7.43 -19.67
N SER A 37 4.20 8.70 -19.91
CA SER A 37 5.16 9.75 -20.30
C SER A 37 6.18 9.98 -19.19
N ASP A 38 5.72 10.23 -17.95
CA ASP A 38 6.60 10.44 -16.78
C ASP A 38 7.61 9.29 -16.59
N VAL A 39 7.13 8.05 -16.74
CA VAL A 39 7.98 6.86 -16.59
C VAL A 39 9.01 6.78 -17.72
N TRP A 40 8.65 7.16 -18.94
CA TRP A 40 9.57 7.20 -20.06
C TRP A 40 10.63 8.29 -19.86
N GLU A 41 10.22 9.51 -19.52
CA GLU A 41 11.10 10.67 -19.28
C GLU A 41 12.11 10.39 -18.16
N GLN A 42 11.66 9.91 -17.00
CA GLN A 42 12.55 9.57 -15.89
C GLN A 42 13.56 8.46 -16.24
N GLY A 43 13.15 7.51 -17.09
CA GLY A 43 14.03 6.45 -17.56
C GLY A 43 15.06 6.93 -18.58
N HIS A 44 14.73 7.94 -19.38
CA HIS A 44 15.56 8.49 -20.44
C HIS A 44 16.55 9.54 -19.93
N ASP A 45 16.09 10.48 -19.08
CA ASP A 45 16.87 11.64 -18.65
C ASP A 45 17.95 11.31 -17.61
N ARG A 46 17.74 10.25 -16.80
CA ARG A 46 18.68 9.86 -15.72
C ARG A 46 18.84 8.35 -15.64
N PRO A 47 19.58 7.71 -16.55
CA PRO A 47 19.78 6.26 -16.50
C PRO A 47 20.65 5.85 -15.29
N GLY A 48 20.15 4.96 -14.43
CA GLY A 48 20.88 4.47 -13.27
C GLY A 48 20.07 3.58 -12.31
N ARG A 49 20.75 2.87 -11.40
CA ARG A 49 20.10 2.05 -10.36
C ARG A 49 19.39 2.91 -9.31
N SER A 50 19.97 4.05 -8.96
CA SER A 50 19.38 5.07 -8.08
C SER A 50 18.07 5.61 -8.62
N THR A 51 17.95 5.77 -9.95
CA THR A 51 16.73 6.24 -10.61
C THR A 51 15.57 5.26 -10.47
N GLY A 52 15.81 3.96 -10.65
CA GLY A 52 14.77 2.94 -10.44
C GLY A 52 14.24 2.93 -9.01
N VAL A 53 15.13 3.07 -8.02
CA VAL A 53 14.74 3.18 -6.61
C VAL A 53 13.98 4.48 -6.33
N ALA A 54 14.42 5.61 -6.90
CA ALA A 54 13.74 6.89 -6.76
C ALA A 54 12.34 6.89 -7.40
N MET A 55 12.20 6.27 -8.58
CA MET A 55 10.92 6.10 -9.27
C MET A 55 9.96 5.25 -8.43
N LEU A 56 10.43 4.12 -7.88
CA LEU A 56 9.63 3.28 -7.00
C LEU A 56 9.22 4.03 -5.73
N GLY A 57 10.16 4.75 -5.11
CA GLY A 57 9.89 5.58 -3.93
C GLY A 57 8.85 6.66 -4.19
N ARG A 58 8.92 7.35 -5.34
CA ARG A 58 7.92 8.34 -5.76
C ARG A 58 6.55 7.70 -5.99
N CYS A 59 6.50 6.54 -6.65
CA CYS A 59 5.24 5.80 -6.85
C CYS A 59 4.59 5.47 -5.50
N LEU A 60 5.36 4.90 -4.56
CA LEU A 60 4.86 4.54 -3.24
C LEU A 60 4.41 5.76 -2.42
N ALA A 61 5.16 6.87 -2.50
CA ALA A 61 4.80 8.12 -1.84
C ALA A 61 3.56 8.79 -2.48
N GLY A 62 3.28 8.53 -3.75
CA GLY A 62 2.12 9.05 -4.49
C GLY A 62 0.83 8.24 -4.33
N ILE A 63 0.91 6.98 -3.85
CA ILE A 63 -0.27 6.13 -3.60
C ILE A 63 -1.35 6.87 -2.82
N PRO A 64 -1.04 7.60 -1.73
CA PRO A 64 -2.02 8.39 -1.01
C PRO A 64 -2.79 9.37 -1.91
N ALA A 65 -2.09 10.24 -2.61
CA ALA A 65 -2.68 11.24 -3.49
C ALA A 65 -3.48 10.63 -4.66
N ASP A 66 -3.00 9.52 -5.22
CA ASP A 66 -3.73 8.78 -6.26
C ASP A 66 -5.09 8.26 -5.75
N LEU A 67 -5.15 7.82 -4.49
CA LEU A 67 -6.38 7.33 -3.87
C LEU A 67 -7.34 8.46 -3.47
N SER A 68 -6.85 9.61 -2.98
CA SER A 68 -7.73 10.77 -2.73
C SER A 68 -8.35 11.27 -4.02
N TRP A 69 -7.54 11.40 -5.07
CA TRP A 69 -8.03 11.79 -6.39
C TRP A 69 -9.09 10.80 -6.91
N ARG A 70 -8.86 9.49 -6.74
CA ARG A 70 -9.86 8.48 -7.10
C ARG A 70 -11.17 8.65 -6.31
N ALA A 71 -11.09 8.97 -5.02
CA ALA A 71 -12.26 9.19 -4.18
C ALA A 71 -13.07 10.41 -4.62
N GLU A 72 -12.39 11.49 -5.02
CA GLU A 72 -13.01 12.69 -5.62
C GLU A 72 -13.74 12.34 -6.92
N GLN A 73 -13.12 11.54 -7.80
CA GLN A 73 -13.74 11.11 -9.06
C GLN A 73 -14.94 10.17 -8.86
N ALA A 74 -14.95 9.39 -7.78
CA ALA A 74 -15.99 8.39 -7.51
C ALA A 74 -17.28 8.97 -6.91
N ARG A 75 -17.41 10.30 -6.72
CA ARG A 75 -18.55 10.96 -6.04
C ARG A 75 -18.89 10.34 -4.68
N VAL A 76 -17.87 9.86 -3.98
CA VAL A 76 -18.01 9.35 -2.61
C VAL A 76 -18.33 10.53 -1.69
N GLY A 77 -19.28 10.39 -0.76
CA GLY A 77 -19.80 11.50 0.05
C GLY A 77 -18.70 12.32 0.75
N GLU A 78 -18.88 13.64 0.80
CA GLU A 78 -17.89 14.64 1.25
C GLU A 78 -17.23 14.31 2.59
N ALA A 79 -17.96 13.69 3.53
CA ALA A 79 -17.42 13.28 4.84
C ALA A 79 -16.38 12.15 4.76
N MET A 80 -16.58 11.17 3.87
CA MET A 80 -15.64 10.08 3.65
C MET A 80 -14.43 10.55 2.85
N VAL A 81 -14.64 11.44 1.88
CA VAL A 81 -13.55 12.10 1.15
C VAL A 81 -12.71 12.95 2.11
N ALA A 82 -13.29 13.78 2.96
CA ALA A 82 -12.54 14.57 3.94
C ALA A 82 -11.72 13.70 4.91
N THR A 83 -12.28 12.57 5.36
CA THR A 83 -11.59 11.61 6.25
C THR A 83 -10.42 10.92 5.54
N VAL A 84 -10.64 10.45 4.31
CA VAL A 84 -9.61 9.80 3.48
C VAL A 84 -8.54 10.81 3.10
N THR A 85 -8.88 11.99 2.58
CA THR A 85 -7.93 13.03 2.19
C THR A 85 -7.12 13.54 3.39
N GLY A 86 -7.74 13.73 4.55
CA GLY A 86 -7.02 14.10 5.79
C GLY A 86 -6.03 13.03 6.25
N ALA A 87 -6.41 11.75 6.13
CA ALA A 87 -5.54 10.62 6.41
C ALA A 87 -4.36 10.54 5.43
N LEU A 88 -4.60 10.77 4.14
CA LEU A 88 -3.57 10.70 3.09
C LEU A 88 -2.59 11.87 3.22
N ALA A 89 -3.08 13.06 3.55
CA ALA A 89 -2.25 14.21 3.90
C ALA A 89 -1.37 13.95 5.14
N ALA A 90 -1.89 13.22 6.14
CA ALA A 90 -1.12 12.78 7.29
C ALA A 90 -0.01 11.77 6.91
N VAL A 91 -0.29 10.88 5.95
CA VAL A 91 0.71 9.93 5.42
C VAL A 91 1.80 10.65 4.62
N GLU A 92 1.42 11.61 3.76
CA GLU A 92 2.36 12.36 2.92
C GLU A 92 3.27 13.27 3.76
N SER A 93 2.69 13.96 4.74
CA SER A 93 3.46 14.76 5.71
C SER A 93 4.41 13.87 6.53
N ALA A 94 3.99 12.67 6.93
CA ALA A 94 4.86 11.71 7.61
C ALA A 94 5.94 11.09 6.69
N GLY A 95 5.65 10.91 5.40
CA GLY A 95 6.61 10.48 4.38
C GLY A 95 7.74 11.48 4.14
N SER A 96 7.40 12.76 4.01
CA SER A 96 8.40 13.84 3.88
C SER A 96 9.23 14.05 5.16
N TRP A 97 8.70 13.64 6.32
CA TRP A 97 9.39 13.65 7.60
C TRP A 97 10.33 12.43 7.76
N MET A 98 9.92 11.25 7.29
CA MET A 98 10.73 10.02 7.25
C MET A 98 12.05 10.19 6.50
N GLY A 99 12.04 10.87 5.36
CA GLY A 99 13.24 11.15 4.57
C GLY A 99 14.29 11.99 5.32
N ARG A 100 13.91 12.66 6.42
CA ARG A 100 14.77 13.56 7.20
C ARG A 100 15.22 13.00 8.57
N ARG A 101 14.56 11.96 9.13
CA ARG A 101 14.78 11.54 10.54
C ARG A 101 15.04 10.03 10.80
N GLY A 102 14.98 9.17 9.77
CA GLY A 102 15.32 7.73 9.89
C GLY A 102 14.16 6.81 10.34
N PHE A 103 14.49 5.55 10.68
CA PHE A 103 13.55 4.44 10.98
C PHE A 103 12.38 4.74 11.94
N PRO A 104 12.48 5.63 12.96
CA PRO A 104 11.35 5.96 13.84
C PRO A 104 10.12 6.51 13.10
N GLY A 105 10.30 7.13 11.93
CA GLY A 105 9.18 7.63 11.11
C GLY A 105 8.36 6.53 10.45
N LEU A 106 8.96 5.37 10.18
CA LEU A 106 8.25 4.24 9.57
C LEU A 106 7.16 3.71 10.51
N THR A 107 7.46 3.64 11.81
CA THR A 107 6.49 3.21 12.82
C THR A 107 5.29 4.13 12.87
N VAL A 108 5.49 5.45 12.79
CA VAL A 108 4.40 6.43 12.76
C VAL A 108 3.55 6.26 11.50
N VAL A 109 4.16 6.08 10.34
CA VAL A 109 3.42 5.87 9.09
C VAL A 109 2.60 4.60 9.11
N VAL A 110 3.20 3.48 9.54
CA VAL A 110 2.48 2.21 9.67
C VAL A 110 1.34 2.35 10.69
N ALA A 111 1.56 3.07 11.78
CA ALA A 111 0.53 3.30 12.80
C ALA A 111 -0.65 4.12 12.26
N VAL A 112 -0.37 5.22 11.56
CA VAL A 112 -1.41 6.06 10.91
C VAL A 112 -2.17 5.25 9.88
N LEU A 113 -1.47 4.54 8.99
CA LEU A 113 -2.10 3.67 7.99
C LEU A 113 -2.98 2.61 8.63
N ALA A 114 -2.54 1.99 9.73
CA ALA A 114 -3.33 1.02 10.47
C ALA A 114 -4.63 1.65 11.01
N VAL A 115 -4.55 2.82 11.65
CA VAL A 115 -5.75 3.52 12.15
C VAL A 115 -6.72 3.84 11.01
N VAL A 116 -6.21 4.38 9.91
CA VAL A 116 -7.02 4.79 8.75
C VAL A 116 -7.72 3.60 8.12
N LEU A 117 -6.99 2.51 7.90
CA LEU A 117 -7.56 1.27 7.36
C LEU A 117 -8.62 0.70 8.31
N GLY A 118 -8.38 0.77 9.62
CA GLY A 118 -9.33 0.34 10.62
C GLY A 118 -10.64 1.13 10.60
N VAL A 119 -10.55 2.46 10.55
CA VAL A 119 -11.72 3.35 10.41
C VAL A 119 -12.46 3.07 9.11
N ALA A 120 -11.75 2.93 7.99
CA ALA A 120 -12.35 2.63 6.69
C ALA A 120 -13.09 1.28 6.67
N LEU A 121 -12.54 0.25 7.32
CA LEU A 121 -13.21 -1.04 7.47
C LEU A 121 -14.50 -0.94 8.28
N ILE A 122 -14.52 -0.17 9.37
CA ILE A 122 -15.73 0.05 10.17
C ILE A 122 -16.78 0.83 9.36
N ALA A 123 -16.37 1.89 8.67
CA ALA A 123 -17.28 2.72 7.88
C ALA A 123 -17.90 1.94 6.72
N THR A 124 -17.10 1.12 6.02
CA THR A 124 -17.59 0.33 4.87
C THR A 124 -18.41 -0.89 5.30
N ALA A 125 -18.20 -1.42 6.51
CA ALA A 125 -19.02 -2.50 7.06
C ALA A 125 -20.51 -2.14 7.15
N GLN A 126 -20.84 -0.85 7.29
CA GLN A 126 -22.22 -0.39 7.37
C GLN A 126 -22.93 -0.29 6.01
N VAL A 127 -22.17 -0.29 4.91
CA VAL A 127 -22.70 -0.07 3.56
C VAL A 127 -23.02 -1.39 2.85
N ASN A 128 -22.46 -2.51 3.30
CA ASN A 128 -22.48 -3.77 2.55
C ASN A 128 -23.35 -4.83 3.24
N GLU A 129 -24.61 -4.99 2.80
CA GLU A 129 -25.57 -5.96 3.36
C GLU A 129 -25.10 -7.43 3.28
N ASN A 130 -24.17 -7.75 2.37
CA ASN A 130 -23.76 -9.12 2.08
C ASN A 130 -22.51 -9.58 2.86
N GLN A 131 -21.88 -8.69 3.64
CA GLN A 131 -20.70 -9.02 4.42
C GLN A 131 -21.11 -9.33 5.86
N THR A 132 -20.50 -10.33 6.51
CA THR A 132 -20.67 -10.54 7.95
C THR A 132 -20.19 -9.30 8.70
N ILE A 133 -21.12 -8.40 9.01
CA ILE A 133 -20.90 -7.09 9.64
C ILE A 133 -19.93 -7.22 10.82
N GLY A 134 -20.04 -8.32 11.58
CA GLY A 134 -19.17 -8.63 12.72
C GLY A 134 -17.67 -8.70 12.39
N SER A 135 -17.25 -9.33 11.27
CA SER A 135 -15.83 -9.51 10.97
C SER A 135 -15.15 -8.24 10.49
N ALA A 136 -15.86 -7.39 9.73
CA ALA A 136 -15.31 -6.13 9.24
C ALA A 136 -15.17 -5.11 10.38
N ILE A 137 -16.16 -5.02 11.28
CA ILE A 137 -16.08 -4.16 12.47
C ILE A 137 -14.98 -4.65 13.42
N ALA A 138 -14.92 -5.96 13.71
CA ALA A 138 -13.89 -6.51 14.59
C ALA A 138 -12.48 -6.28 14.03
N GLY A 139 -12.29 -6.52 12.73
CA GLY A 139 -11.04 -6.22 12.05
C GLY A 139 -10.69 -4.73 12.12
N GLY A 140 -11.65 -3.85 11.83
CA GLY A 140 -11.42 -2.42 11.88
C GLY A 140 -11.04 -1.90 13.27
N ILE A 141 -11.70 -2.36 14.34
CA ILE A 141 -11.35 -2.04 15.73
C ILE A 141 -9.93 -2.49 16.04
N LEU A 142 -9.56 -3.71 15.65
CA LEU A 142 -8.21 -4.24 15.86
C LEU A 142 -7.15 -3.32 15.25
N PHE A 143 -7.37 -2.86 14.02
CA PHE A 143 -6.44 -1.97 13.31
C PHE A 143 -6.35 -0.58 13.95
N VAL A 144 -7.46 -0.01 14.42
CA VAL A 144 -7.45 1.26 15.16
C VAL A 144 -6.67 1.13 16.46
N VAL A 145 -6.98 0.12 17.28
CA VAL A 145 -6.29 -0.11 18.56
C VAL A 145 -4.80 -0.34 18.36
N ALA A 146 -4.44 -1.17 17.37
CA ALA A 146 -3.06 -1.45 17.01
C ALA A 146 -2.29 -0.18 16.61
N GLY A 147 -2.85 0.63 15.71
CA GLY A 147 -2.25 1.89 15.29
C GLY A 147 -2.12 2.89 16.44
N SER A 148 -3.15 3.03 17.29
CA SER A 148 -3.09 3.89 18.49
C SER A 148 -2.01 3.43 19.47
N PHE A 149 -1.83 2.12 19.68
CA PHE A 149 -0.77 1.56 20.53
C PHE A 149 0.62 1.90 20.00
N MET A 150 0.82 1.84 18.68
CA MET A 150 2.10 2.20 18.05
C MET A 150 2.40 3.69 18.21
N LEU A 151 1.41 4.58 18.02
CA LEU A 151 1.57 6.02 18.21
C LEU A 151 1.89 6.37 19.67
N ALA A 152 1.14 5.79 20.62
CA ALA A 152 1.39 6.01 22.05
C ALA A 152 2.76 5.46 22.47
N GLY A 153 3.12 4.25 21.99
CA GLY A 153 4.43 3.66 22.25
C GLY A 153 5.59 4.53 21.74
N GLN A 154 5.41 5.22 20.62
CA GLN A 154 6.41 6.15 20.08
C GLN A 154 6.60 7.40 20.94
N GLN A 155 5.58 7.87 21.65
CA GLN A 155 5.72 8.93 22.65
C GLN A 155 6.37 8.41 23.95
N VAL A 156 5.96 7.23 24.40
CA VAL A 156 6.46 6.61 25.64
C VAL A 156 7.93 6.20 25.54
N ILE A 157 8.42 5.78 24.35
CA ILE A 157 9.79 5.27 24.19
C ILE A 157 10.87 6.29 24.57
N VAL A 158 10.56 7.59 24.50
CA VAL A 158 11.46 8.68 24.88
C VAL A 158 11.69 8.68 26.40
N GLN A 159 10.65 8.41 27.19
CA GLN A 159 10.73 8.43 28.66
C GLN A 159 11.00 7.04 29.25
N GLN A 160 10.42 5.99 28.65
CA GLN A 160 10.48 4.61 29.12
C GLN A 160 10.72 3.66 27.93
N PRO A 161 11.98 3.41 27.55
CA PRO A 161 12.29 2.67 26.32
C PRO A 161 11.69 1.27 26.25
N ARG A 162 11.68 0.54 27.37
CA ARG A 162 11.13 -0.83 27.44
C ARG A 162 9.62 -0.85 27.25
N ALA A 163 8.90 0.07 27.91
CA ALA A 163 7.45 0.16 27.79
C ALA A 163 7.04 0.62 26.38
N GLY A 164 7.71 1.64 25.84
CA GLY A 164 7.45 2.13 24.48
C GLY A 164 7.70 1.05 23.41
N ALA A 165 8.81 0.31 23.52
CA ALA A 165 9.11 -0.81 22.61
C ALA A 165 8.06 -1.93 22.71
N LEU A 166 7.62 -2.27 23.92
CA LEU A 166 6.58 -3.27 24.13
C LEU A 166 5.25 -2.84 23.48
N MET A 167 4.84 -1.58 23.67
CA MET A 167 3.61 -1.05 23.07
C MET A 167 3.67 -1.04 21.53
N ILE A 168 4.79 -0.60 20.95
CA ILE A 168 4.99 -0.67 19.50
C ILE A 168 4.92 -2.11 19.01
N SER A 169 5.56 -3.05 19.71
CA SER A 169 5.56 -4.47 19.32
C SER A 169 4.15 -5.07 19.37
N LEU A 170 3.39 -4.76 20.42
CA LEU A 170 2.00 -5.20 20.58
C LEU A 170 1.10 -4.64 19.48
N GLY A 171 1.32 -3.39 19.04
CA GLY A 171 0.56 -2.80 17.94
C GLY A 171 0.98 -3.34 16.56
N VAL A 172 2.26 -3.58 16.32
CA VAL A 172 2.76 -4.10 15.04
C VAL A 172 2.33 -5.55 14.81
N LEU A 173 2.33 -6.39 15.84
CA LEU A 173 2.04 -7.83 15.72
C LEU A 173 0.73 -8.15 14.98
N PRO A 174 -0.45 -7.62 15.38
CA PRO A 174 -1.70 -7.93 14.68
C PRO A 174 -1.72 -7.41 13.24
N VAL A 175 -1.17 -6.22 12.98
CA VAL A 175 -1.06 -5.65 11.62
C VAL A 175 -0.15 -6.52 10.75
N GLY A 176 1.00 -6.93 11.29
CA GLY A 176 1.95 -7.80 10.62
C GLY A 176 1.39 -9.20 10.37
N LEU A 177 0.63 -9.76 11.30
CA LEU A 177 -0.02 -11.06 11.15
C LEU A 177 -1.07 -11.04 10.03
N VAL A 178 -1.92 -10.02 10.00
CA VAL A 178 -2.92 -9.85 8.94
C VAL A 178 -2.24 -9.67 7.60
N PHE A 179 -1.19 -8.84 7.51
CA PHE A 179 -0.42 -8.66 6.28
C PHE A 179 0.23 -9.97 5.83
N PHE A 180 0.86 -10.71 6.75
CA PHE A 180 1.49 -11.98 6.45
C PHE A 180 0.48 -13.00 5.91
N ALA A 181 -0.68 -13.13 6.56
CA ALA A 181 -1.72 -14.07 6.16
C ALA A 181 -2.39 -13.68 4.83
N SER A 182 -2.63 -12.40 4.59
CA SER A 182 -3.37 -11.91 3.41
C SER A 182 -2.51 -11.67 2.18
N VAL A 183 -1.21 -11.40 2.36
CA VAL A 183 -0.30 -11.02 1.27
C VAL A 183 0.80 -12.06 1.09
N VAL A 184 1.53 -12.39 2.15
CA VAL A 184 2.74 -13.23 2.06
C VAL A 184 2.39 -14.69 1.74
N ILE A 185 1.43 -15.28 2.46
CA ILE A 185 1.02 -16.67 2.23
C ILE A 185 0.49 -16.86 0.78
N PRO A 186 -0.45 -16.04 0.27
CA PRO A 186 -0.93 -16.17 -1.10
C PRO A 186 0.16 -15.97 -2.15
N ALA A 187 1.09 -15.05 -1.94
CA ALA A 187 2.21 -14.84 -2.85
C ALA A 187 3.13 -16.08 -2.94
N ILE A 188 3.43 -16.71 -1.80
CA ILE A 188 4.20 -17.97 -1.76
C ILE A 188 3.44 -19.09 -2.46
N ALA A 189 2.14 -19.25 -2.17
CA ALA A 189 1.31 -20.26 -2.81
C ALA A 189 1.28 -20.09 -4.34
N LEU A 190 1.14 -18.86 -4.83
CA LEU A 190 1.16 -18.56 -6.26
C LEU A 190 2.52 -18.90 -6.90
N ALA A 191 3.63 -18.58 -6.23
CA ALA A 191 4.96 -18.94 -6.70
C ALA A 191 5.14 -20.46 -6.83
N VAL A 192 4.63 -21.22 -5.84
CA VAL A 192 4.64 -22.69 -5.86
C VAL A 192 3.81 -23.24 -7.03
N ILE A 193 2.62 -22.70 -7.26
CA ILE A 193 1.76 -23.09 -8.40
C ILE A 193 2.46 -22.82 -9.73
N ILE A 194 3.09 -21.64 -9.90
CA ILE A 194 3.83 -21.30 -11.12
C ILE A 194 5.01 -22.27 -11.33
N ALA A 195 5.75 -22.59 -10.27
CA ALA A 195 6.87 -23.53 -10.33
C ALA A 195 6.39 -24.94 -10.73
N ALA A 196 5.31 -25.43 -10.12
CA ALA A 196 4.71 -26.72 -10.45
C ALA A 196 4.21 -26.78 -11.90
N TRP A 197 3.55 -25.71 -12.36
CA TRP A 197 3.05 -25.62 -13.73
C TRP A 197 4.18 -25.61 -14.76
N ARG A 198 5.25 -24.85 -14.50
CA ARG A 198 6.45 -24.85 -15.36
C ARG A 198 7.06 -26.23 -15.48
N ARG A 199 7.17 -26.96 -14.37
CA ARG A 199 7.68 -28.34 -14.36
C ARG A 199 6.82 -29.26 -15.24
N ALA A 200 5.50 -29.19 -15.10
CA ALA A 200 4.58 -30.00 -15.89
C ALA A 200 4.65 -29.71 -17.41
N ILE A 201 4.92 -28.46 -17.81
CA ILE A 201 5.10 -28.10 -19.23
C ILE A 201 6.38 -28.73 -19.80
N VAL A 202 7.47 -28.71 -19.03
CA VAL A 202 8.74 -29.32 -19.45
C VAL A 202 8.59 -30.83 -19.61
N GLU A 203 7.95 -31.49 -18.65
CA GLU A 203 7.70 -32.94 -18.70
C GLU A 203 6.83 -33.33 -19.92
N ARG A 204 5.78 -32.54 -20.26
CA ARG A 204 4.98 -32.80 -21.46
C ARG A 204 5.77 -32.73 -22.76
N ARG A 205 6.71 -31.79 -22.88
CA ARG A 205 7.53 -31.65 -24.11
C ARG A 205 8.44 -32.84 -24.35
N LEU A 206 8.92 -33.48 -23.28
CA LEU A 206 9.81 -34.64 -23.36
C LEU A 206 9.08 -35.91 -23.81
N HIS A 207 7.76 -36.01 -23.61
CA HIS A 207 6.96 -37.17 -24.02
C HIS A 207 6.40 -37.06 -25.44
N THR A 208 6.53 -35.90 -26.09
CA THR A 208 6.03 -35.67 -27.46
C THR A 208 7.12 -35.76 -28.54
N THR A 209 8.37 -36.01 -28.14
CA THR A 209 9.53 -36.23 -29.03
C THR A 209 9.93 -37.69 -29.01
#